data_AF-A0A351G4F8-F1
#
_entry.id   AF-A0A351G4F8-F1
#
_cell.length_a   1.000
_cell.length_b   1.000
_cell.length_c   1.000
_cell.angle_alpha   90.00
_cell.angle_beta   90.00
_cell.angle_gamma   90.00
#
_symmetry.space_group_name_H-M   'P 1'
#
loop_
_entity.id
_entity.type
_entity.pdbx_description
1 polymer ?
#
loop_
_entity_poly.entity_id
_entity_poly.type
_entity_poly.pdbx_seq_one_letter_code
_entity_poly.pdbx_strand_id
1 'polypeptide(L)'
;MKRNDSFSTKKGNFWVIGLVIIFLAIVFVIAACTLSATLNPDAALSETISAQSTWIAHLSTQVAGQEESNDSQWEAIGQLYTQMPYALGIMTPTPPGQLITRTPTPYSPSDSNTLPTLTPYLDIEYPPETRTGVDEIDIVIDAFLKGDEAARLDLVRYANSACVSGCVLCDPPNCIGEEADGTLVDVFPLYNEGKQYFRPRDIQGIFGFAVRGLLAVYKVPEETFRLDYWPAGEYGVVFTSEEGGAPHIIIVLIEDGEIVRMDLDYTWPPFATVRDRSNEFLLTPIR
;
A
#
# COMPACT_ATOMS: atom_id res chain seq x y z
N MET A 1 69.54 -13.10 19.84
CA MET A 1 69.91 -12.63 18.48
C MET A 1 69.53 -11.16 18.40
N LYS A 2 70.52 -10.27 18.33
CA LYS A 2 70.36 -8.80 18.28
C LYS A 2 69.83 -8.37 16.91
N ARG A 3 68.93 -7.38 16.87
CA ARG A 3 68.83 -6.46 15.72
C ARG A 3 68.37 -5.08 16.21
N ASN A 4 69.33 -4.15 16.23
CA ASN A 4 69.10 -2.71 16.24
C ASN A 4 68.60 -2.33 14.85
N ASP A 5 67.66 -1.38 14.75
CA ASP A 5 67.61 -0.46 13.61
C ASP A 5 67.10 0.91 14.04
N SER A 6 67.88 1.92 13.65
CA SER A 6 67.76 3.33 14.02
C SER A 6 66.85 4.03 13.02
N PHE A 7 65.82 4.74 13.48
CA PHE A 7 65.01 5.62 12.62
C PHE A 7 65.52 7.06 12.71
N SER A 8 66.15 7.50 11.62
CA SER A 8 66.65 8.86 11.41
C SER A 8 65.54 9.75 10.83
N THR A 9 65.22 10.82 11.54
CA THR A 9 64.19 11.81 11.17
C THR A 9 64.69 12.78 10.09
N LYS A 10 64.17 12.66 8.86
CA LYS A 10 64.21 13.73 7.84
C LYS A 10 63.11 14.76 8.14
N LYS A 11 63.37 15.71 9.04
CA LYS A 11 62.61 16.96 9.17
C LYS A 11 63.22 17.99 8.22
N GLY A 12 62.67 18.16 7.02
CA GLY A 12 63.23 19.09 6.03
C GLY A 12 62.23 19.82 5.14
N ASN A 13 61.22 19.13 4.57
CA ASN A 13 60.48 19.72 3.43
C ASN A 13 58.97 19.88 3.64
N PHE A 14 58.44 19.58 4.82
CA PHE A 14 56.98 19.61 5.04
C PHE A 14 56.39 21.03 4.99
N TRP A 15 57.17 22.06 5.34
CA TRP A 15 56.65 23.43 5.42
C TRP A 15 56.49 24.10 4.05
N VAL A 16 57.35 23.73 3.08
CA VAL A 16 57.29 24.28 1.71
C VAL A 16 56.09 23.70 0.95
N ILE A 17 55.77 22.42 1.15
CA ILE A 17 54.61 21.77 0.52
C ILE A 17 53.30 22.39 1.03
N GLY A 18 53.21 22.69 2.33
CA GLY A 18 52.03 23.35 2.91
C GLY A 18 51.75 24.73 2.31
N LEU A 19 52.77 25.56 2.11
CA LEU A 19 52.61 26.89 1.52
C LEU A 19 52.16 26.86 0.06
N VAL A 20 52.63 25.89 -0.74
CA VAL A 20 52.23 25.74 -2.14
C VAL A 20 50.75 25.33 -2.24
N ILE A 21 50.29 24.44 -1.36
CA ILE A 21 48.88 24.01 -1.34
C ILE A 21 47.96 25.18 -0.96
N ILE A 22 48.34 25.99 0.03
CA ILE A 22 47.55 27.16 0.44
C ILE A 22 47.48 28.19 -0.70
N PHE A 23 48.59 28.45 -1.40
CA PHE A 23 48.60 29.39 -2.50
C PHE A 23 47.72 28.93 -3.68
N LEU A 24 47.76 27.64 -4.03
CA LEU A 24 46.90 27.07 -5.07
C LEU A 24 45.42 27.13 -4.68
N ALA A 25 45.08 26.90 -3.41
CA ALA A 25 43.71 27.03 -2.91
C ALA A 25 43.20 28.48 -3.04
N ILE A 26 44.04 29.47 -2.72
CA ILE A 26 43.68 30.89 -2.85
C ILE A 26 43.44 31.27 -4.32
N VAL A 27 44.31 30.83 -5.24
CA VAL A 27 44.13 31.09 -6.68
C VAL A 27 42.86 30.44 -7.22
N PHE A 28 42.53 29.23 -6.76
CA PHE A 28 41.29 28.54 -7.15
C PHE A 28 40.04 29.28 -6.68
N VAL A 29 40.03 29.76 -5.43
CA VAL A 29 38.91 30.54 -4.87
C VAL A 29 38.74 31.86 -5.63
N ILE A 30 39.82 32.56 -5.95
CA ILE A 30 39.75 33.81 -6.72
C ILE A 30 39.20 33.56 -8.13
N ALA A 31 39.66 32.50 -8.81
CA ALA A 31 39.16 32.12 -10.14
C ALA A 31 37.66 31.76 -10.10
N ALA A 32 37.22 31.01 -9.08
CA ALA A 32 35.81 30.66 -8.88
C ALA A 32 34.95 31.90 -8.64
N CYS A 33 35.41 32.85 -7.80
CA CYS A 33 34.70 34.10 -7.57
C CYS A 33 34.60 34.98 -8.82
N THR A 34 35.63 35.01 -9.67
CA THR A 34 35.57 35.76 -10.93
C THR A 34 34.63 35.13 -11.96
N LEU A 35 34.49 33.80 -11.97
CA LEU A 35 33.57 33.09 -12.86
C LEU A 35 32.10 33.27 -12.42
N SER A 36 31.84 33.32 -11.11
CA SER A 36 30.52 33.62 -10.55
C SER A 36 30.06 35.07 -10.77
N ALA A 37 30.98 36.01 -11.01
CA ALA A 37 30.63 37.42 -11.26
C ALA A 37 30.20 37.71 -12.71
N THR A 38 30.46 36.79 -13.65
CA THR A 38 30.11 36.96 -15.08
C THR A 38 28.82 36.27 -15.51
N LEU A 39 28.24 35.42 -14.65
CA LEU A 39 26.95 34.78 -14.90
C LEU A 39 25.87 35.67 -14.29
N ASN A 40 25.09 36.35 -15.13
CA ASN A 40 23.90 37.09 -14.69
C ASN A 40 22.91 36.07 -14.08
N PRO A 41 22.81 35.98 -12.74
CA PRO A 41 22.06 34.90 -12.08
C PRO A 41 20.57 34.96 -12.43
N ASP A 42 20.07 36.15 -12.76
CA ASP A 42 18.67 36.38 -13.14
C ASP A 42 18.35 35.78 -14.53
N ALA A 43 19.32 35.76 -15.45
CA ALA A 43 19.12 35.17 -16.78
C ALA A 43 19.08 33.63 -16.72
N ALA A 44 19.99 33.02 -15.96
CA ALA A 44 20.04 31.56 -15.78
C ALA A 44 18.81 31.03 -15.02
N LEU A 45 18.33 31.80 -14.03
CA LEU A 45 17.11 31.47 -13.30
C LEU A 45 15.86 31.58 -14.21
N SER A 46 15.76 32.64 -15.01
CA SER A 46 14.64 32.81 -15.96
C SER A 46 14.58 31.71 -17.01
N GLU A 47 15.73 31.27 -17.54
CA GLU A 47 15.80 30.17 -18.50
C GLU A 47 15.38 28.83 -17.87
N THR A 48 15.81 28.58 -16.63
CA THR A 48 15.43 27.38 -15.87
C THR A 48 13.93 27.35 -15.58
N ILE A 49 13.35 28.47 -15.16
CA ILE A 49 11.91 28.58 -14.89
C ILE A 49 11.10 28.34 -16.18
N SER A 50 11.54 28.91 -17.31
CA SER A 50 10.88 28.71 -18.61
C SER A 50 10.97 27.26 -19.10
N ALA A 51 12.09 26.57 -18.85
CA ALA A 51 12.24 25.16 -19.19
C ALA A 51 11.32 24.28 -18.33
N GLN A 52 11.23 24.57 -17.02
CA GLN A 52 10.34 23.86 -16.11
C GLN A 52 8.86 24.07 -16.45
N SER A 53 8.45 25.29 -16.78
CA SER A 53 7.05 25.55 -17.17
C SER A 53 6.65 24.82 -18.45
N THR A 54 7.57 24.73 -19.42
CA THR A 54 7.34 24.00 -20.67
C THR A 54 7.21 22.50 -20.43
N TRP A 55 8.04 21.94 -19.56
CA TRP A 55 7.97 20.53 -19.19
C TRP A 55 6.67 20.18 -18.45
N ILE A 56 6.21 21.03 -17.53
CA ILE A 56 4.93 20.85 -16.82
C ILE A 56 3.76 20.88 -17.82
N ALA A 57 3.76 21.80 -18.79
CA ALA A 57 2.72 21.86 -19.83
C ALA A 57 2.73 20.61 -20.74
N HIS A 58 3.89 20.04 -21.02
CA HIS A 58 3.99 18.78 -21.77
C HIS A 58 3.40 17.61 -20.98
N LEU A 59 3.72 17.50 -19.68
CA LEU A 59 3.13 16.48 -18.82
C LEU A 59 1.62 16.60 -18.69
N SER A 60 1.08 17.81 -18.51
CA SER A 60 -0.38 18.00 -18.43
C SER A 60 -1.08 17.55 -19.72
N THR A 61 -0.45 17.77 -20.88
CA THR A 61 -0.97 17.31 -22.17
C THR A 61 -0.92 15.79 -22.30
N GLN A 62 0.14 15.14 -21.80
CA GLN A 62 0.23 13.68 -21.78
C GLN A 62 -0.81 13.04 -20.85
N VAL A 63 -1.04 13.62 -19.67
CA VAL A 63 -2.07 13.15 -18.73
C VAL A 63 -3.46 13.29 -19.33
N ALA A 64 -3.79 14.42 -19.95
CA ALA A 64 -5.08 14.59 -20.63
C ALA A 64 -5.30 13.59 -21.77
N GLY A 65 -4.25 13.30 -22.55
CA GLY A 65 -4.32 12.25 -23.60
C GLY A 65 -4.48 10.84 -23.03
N GLN A 66 -3.91 10.56 -21.85
CA GLN A 66 -4.09 9.30 -21.13
C GLN A 66 -5.52 9.14 -20.61
N GLU A 67 -6.12 10.22 -20.09
CA GLU A 67 -7.52 10.23 -19.62
C GLU A 67 -8.50 9.99 -20.77
N GLU A 68 -8.34 10.65 -21.91
CA GLU A 68 -9.17 10.42 -23.11
C GLU A 68 -9.04 8.97 -23.63
N SER A 69 -7.82 8.41 -23.57
CA SER A 69 -7.60 7.00 -23.91
C SER A 69 -8.30 6.06 -22.94
N ASN A 70 -8.24 6.32 -21.63
CA ASN A 70 -8.93 5.52 -20.62
C ASN A 70 -10.46 5.59 -20.79
N ASP A 71 -11.02 6.77 -21.05
CA ASP A 71 -12.46 6.93 -21.30
C ASP A 71 -12.92 6.14 -22.52
N SER A 72 -12.14 6.16 -23.60
CA SER A 72 -12.44 5.35 -24.81
C SER A 72 -12.41 3.85 -24.53
N GLN A 73 -11.50 3.39 -23.65
CA GLN A 73 -11.44 1.98 -23.25
C GLN A 73 -12.64 1.60 -22.38
N TRP A 74 -13.07 2.48 -21.47
CA TRP A 74 -14.28 2.26 -20.67
C TRP A 74 -15.55 2.23 -21.52
N GLU A 75 -15.65 3.07 -22.55
CA GLU A 75 -16.77 3.04 -23.50
C GLU A 75 -16.79 1.71 -24.29
N ALA A 76 -15.63 1.24 -24.76
CA ALA A 76 -15.51 -0.05 -25.44
C ALA A 76 -15.88 -1.24 -24.53
N ILE A 77 -15.48 -1.19 -23.26
CA ILE A 77 -15.87 -2.18 -22.25
C ILE A 77 -17.39 -2.13 -22.02
N GLY A 78 -17.98 -0.94 -21.88
CA GLY A 78 -19.44 -0.77 -21.75
C GLY A 78 -20.22 -1.33 -22.94
N GLN A 79 -19.71 -1.15 -24.17
CA GLN A 79 -20.28 -1.75 -25.37
C GLN A 79 -20.20 -3.29 -25.36
N LEU A 80 -19.09 -3.86 -24.88
CA LEU A 80 -18.96 -5.32 -24.72
C LEU A 80 -19.96 -5.88 -23.70
N TYR A 81 -20.15 -5.22 -22.56
CA TYR A 81 -21.12 -5.65 -21.54
C TYR A 81 -22.57 -5.57 -22.03
N THR A 82 -22.91 -4.59 -22.86
CA THR A 82 -24.25 -4.46 -23.44
C THR A 82 -24.50 -5.46 -24.58
N GLN A 83 -23.47 -5.94 -25.27
CA GLN A 83 -23.59 -6.92 -26.36
C GLN A 83 -23.54 -8.38 -25.90
N MET A 84 -22.89 -8.69 -24.77
CA MET A 84 -22.77 -10.06 -24.25
C MET A 84 -24.13 -10.79 -24.05
N PRO A 85 -25.20 -10.16 -23.50
CA PRO A 85 -26.49 -10.82 -23.33
C PRO A 85 -27.16 -11.21 -24.67
N TYR A 86 -26.92 -10.44 -25.73
CA TYR A 86 -27.42 -10.74 -27.08
C TYR A 86 -26.61 -11.86 -27.75
N ALA A 87 -25.28 -11.84 -27.60
CA ALA A 87 -24.40 -12.87 -28.14
C ALA A 87 -24.59 -14.23 -27.48
N LEU A 88 -24.93 -14.24 -26.18
CA LEU A 88 -25.20 -15.45 -25.40
C LEU A 88 -26.67 -15.93 -25.52
N GLY A 89 -27.51 -15.26 -26.31
CA GLY A 89 -28.92 -15.65 -26.53
C GLY A 89 -29.82 -15.53 -25.30
N ILE A 90 -29.39 -14.79 -24.27
CA ILE A 90 -30.11 -14.61 -23.00
C ILE A 90 -31.20 -13.54 -23.13
N MET A 91 -31.10 -12.69 -24.15
CA MET A 91 -32.14 -11.72 -24.54
C MET A 91 -32.48 -11.89 -26.02
N THR A 92 -33.76 -12.10 -26.34
CA THR A 92 -34.25 -12.03 -27.72
C THR A 92 -34.32 -10.57 -28.17
N PRO A 93 -33.81 -10.22 -29.37
CA PRO A 93 -33.88 -8.85 -29.88
C PRO A 93 -35.35 -8.41 -29.97
N THR A 94 -35.64 -7.23 -29.42
CA THR A 94 -36.95 -6.59 -29.56
C THR A 94 -37.25 -6.40 -31.06
N PRO A 95 -38.44 -6.78 -31.56
CA PRO A 95 -38.77 -6.65 -32.98
C PRO A 95 -38.60 -5.21 -33.49
N PRO A 96 -38.08 -5.01 -34.72
CA PRO A 96 -37.98 -3.68 -35.32
C PRO A 96 -39.38 -3.05 -35.41
N GLY A 97 -39.61 -1.94 -34.71
CA GLY A 97 -40.87 -1.20 -34.75
C GLY A 97 -41.53 -0.87 -33.41
N GLN A 98 -41.02 -1.36 -32.27
CA GLN A 98 -41.47 -0.87 -30.96
C GLN A 98 -40.75 0.44 -30.59
N LEU A 99 -41.43 1.57 -30.82
CA LEU A 99 -41.06 2.84 -30.21
C LEU A 99 -41.31 2.77 -28.71
N ILE A 100 -40.23 2.74 -27.91
CA ILE A 100 -40.33 2.96 -26.47
C ILE A 100 -40.64 4.45 -26.27
N THR A 101 -41.92 4.81 -26.21
CA THR A 101 -42.35 6.14 -25.81
C THR A 101 -41.97 6.34 -24.34
N ARG A 102 -40.85 7.03 -24.08
CA ARG A 102 -40.52 7.49 -22.74
C ARG A 102 -41.67 8.40 -22.29
N THR A 103 -42.42 7.99 -21.28
CA THR A 103 -43.33 8.89 -20.58
C THR A 103 -42.48 10.00 -19.94
N PRO A 104 -42.60 11.26 -20.35
CA PRO A 104 -41.88 12.34 -19.69
C PRO A 104 -42.41 12.45 -18.27
N THR A 105 -41.59 12.09 -17.28
CA THR A 105 -41.85 12.44 -15.88
C THR A 105 -41.86 13.96 -15.77
N PRO A 106 -42.92 14.58 -15.20
CA PRO A 106 -42.99 16.02 -15.06
C PRO A 106 -41.87 16.49 -14.14
N TYR A 107 -40.92 17.23 -14.70
CA TYR A 107 -39.88 17.90 -13.93
C TYR A 107 -40.51 19.11 -13.22
N SER A 108 -40.63 19.03 -11.88
CA SER A 108 -41.12 20.13 -11.05
C SER A 108 -39.95 21.07 -10.73
N PRO A 109 -39.98 22.35 -11.16
CA PRO A 109 -38.84 23.27 -11.03
C PRO A 109 -38.72 23.92 -9.64
N SER A 110 -39.18 23.28 -8.54
CA SER A 110 -39.26 23.91 -7.21
C SER A 110 -38.22 23.44 -6.17
N ASP A 111 -37.32 22.52 -6.49
CA ASP A 111 -36.33 22.00 -5.53
C ASP A 111 -34.90 22.52 -5.80
N SER A 112 -34.73 23.85 -5.91
CA SER A 112 -33.44 24.48 -6.27
C SER A 112 -32.54 24.94 -5.12
N ASN A 113 -32.73 24.51 -3.86
CA ASN A 113 -31.92 25.04 -2.74
C ASN A 113 -31.22 24.03 -1.81
N THR A 114 -31.13 22.77 -2.20
CA THR A 114 -30.18 21.84 -1.56
C THR A 114 -29.28 21.31 -2.65
N LEU A 115 -28.06 21.86 -2.76
CA LEU A 115 -27.00 21.12 -3.44
C LEU A 115 -26.97 19.73 -2.78
N PRO A 116 -27.08 18.63 -3.56
CA PRO A 116 -26.77 17.34 -3.00
C PRO A 116 -25.37 17.47 -2.42
N THR A 117 -25.26 17.33 -1.10
CA THR A 117 -23.95 17.14 -0.49
C THR A 117 -23.48 15.82 -1.05
N LEU A 118 -22.61 15.88 -2.07
CA LEU A 118 -21.87 14.74 -2.53
C LEU A 118 -21.03 14.32 -1.33
N THR A 119 -21.55 13.38 -0.53
CA THR A 119 -20.72 12.58 0.35
C THR A 119 -19.84 11.77 -0.59
N PRO A 120 -18.53 12.08 -0.71
CA PRO A 120 -17.64 11.41 -1.67
C PRO A 120 -17.28 9.98 -1.20
N TYR A 121 -17.95 9.49 -0.16
CA TYR A 121 -17.78 8.15 0.33
C TYR A 121 -18.52 7.20 -0.58
N LEU A 122 -17.76 6.64 -1.52
CA LEU A 122 -18.13 5.42 -2.21
C LEU A 122 -18.52 4.39 -1.14
N ASP A 123 -19.77 3.96 -1.17
CA ASP A 123 -20.33 2.99 -0.23
C ASP A 123 -19.85 1.59 -0.63
N ILE A 124 -18.59 1.32 -0.31
CA ILE A 124 -17.88 0.08 -0.65
C ILE A 124 -17.94 -0.94 0.48
N GLU A 125 -18.62 -0.61 1.59
CA GLU A 125 -18.67 -1.42 2.79
C GLU A 125 -20.01 -2.11 2.92
N TYR A 126 -19.96 -3.35 3.39
CA TYR A 126 -21.15 -4.05 3.79
C TYR A 126 -21.78 -3.40 5.02
N PRO A 127 -23.13 -3.43 5.14
CA PRO A 127 -23.80 -3.10 6.38
C PRO A 127 -23.19 -3.87 7.57
N PRO A 128 -23.04 -3.25 8.76
CA PRO A 128 -22.32 -3.84 9.89
C PRO A 128 -22.92 -5.15 10.43
N GLU A 129 -24.17 -5.46 10.10
CA GLU A 129 -24.87 -6.70 10.41
C GLU A 129 -24.61 -7.84 9.40
N THR A 130 -23.91 -7.58 8.31
CA THR A 130 -23.65 -8.58 7.26
C THR A 130 -22.71 -9.67 7.77
N ARG A 131 -23.10 -10.93 7.58
CA ARG A 131 -22.35 -12.11 8.00
C ARG A 131 -22.21 -13.11 6.85
N THR A 132 -21.20 -13.96 6.95
CA THR A 132 -20.86 -14.97 5.95
C THR A 132 -21.69 -16.24 6.10
N GLY A 133 -22.22 -16.50 7.31
CA GLY A 133 -22.85 -17.76 7.67
C GLY A 133 -21.87 -18.86 8.06
N VAL A 134 -20.58 -18.53 8.19
CA VAL A 134 -19.52 -19.41 8.70
C VAL A 134 -19.13 -18.89 10.09
N ASP A 135 -19.53 -19.63 11.13
CA ASP A 135 -19.42 -19.20 12.53
C ASP A 135 -18.01 -18.73 12.90
N GLU A 136 -16.97 -19.44 12.43
CA GLU A 136 -15.57 -19.16 12.75
C GLU A 136 -15.08 -17.83 12.15
N ILE A 137 -15.61 -17.43 10.98
CA ILE A 137 -15.29 -16.15 10.33
C ILE A 137 -16.14 -15.04 10.95
N ASP A 138 -17.40 -15.32 11.25
CA ASP A 138 -18.36 -14.34 11.76
C ASP A 138 -17.97 -13.84 13.15
N ILE A 139 -17.32 -14.67 13.98
CA ILE A 139 -16.72 -14.25 15.26
C ILE A 139 -15.60 -13.23 15.05
N VAL A 140 -14.74 -13.43 14.05
CA VAL A 140 -13.66 -12.47 13.72
C VAL A 140 -14.27 -11.16 13.20
N ILE A 141 -15.27 -11.22 12.32
CA ILE A 141 -15.99 -10.04 11.83
C ILE A 141 -16.57 -9.24 13.00
N ASP A 142 -17.24 -9.91 13.93
CA ASP A 142 -17.81 -9.30 15.13
C ASP A 142 -16.75 -8.57 15.97
N ALA A 143 -15.62 -9.22 16.25
CA ALA A 143 -14.55 -8.66 17.07
C ALA A 143 -13.94 -7.39 16.44
N PHE A 144 -13.79 -7.39 15.11
CA PHE A 144 -13.26 -6.24 14.39
C PHE A 144 -14.26 -5.08 14.33
N LEU A 145 -15.50 -5.32 13.88
CA LEU A 145 -16.50 -4.27 13.72
C LEU A 145 -16.94 -3.64 15.06
N LYS A 146 -16.88 -4.38 16.16
CA LYS A 146 -17.21 -3.85 17.51
C LYS A 146 -16.08 -3.04 18.15
N GLY A 147 -14.87 -3.07 17.61
CA GLY A 147 -13.72 -2.46 18.28
C GLY A 147 -13.27 -3.22 19.53
N ASP A 148 -13.60 -4.51 19.66
CA ASP A 148 -13.31 -5.30 20.85
C ASP A 148 -11.89 -5.88 20.79
N GLU A 149 -10.92 -5.10 21.25
CA GLU A 149 -9.50 -5.49 21.24
C GLU A 149 -9.25 -6.80 21.99
N ALA A 150 -9.90 -7.01 23.14
CA ALA A 150 -9.73 -8.24 23.92
C ALA A 150 -10.22 -9.46 23.13
N ALA A 151 -11.40 -9.36 22.50
CA ALA A 151 -11.91 -10.44 21.66
C ALA A 151 -11.01 -10.72 20.45
N ARG A 152 -10.40 -9.70 19.84
CA ARG A 152 -9.43 -9.90 18.74
C ARG A 152 -8.18 -10.63 19.22
N LEU A 153 -7.64 -10.24 20.38
CA LEU A 153 -6.45 -10.86 20.96
C LEU A 153 -6.69 -12.33 21.35
N ASP A 154 -7.89 -12.65 21.86
CA ASP A 154 -8.28 -14.03 22.19
C ASP A 154 -8.37 -14.94 20.96
N LEU A 155 -8.51 -14.36 19.75
CA LEU A 155 -8.54 -15.11 18.49
C LEU A 155 -7.16 -15.28 17.86
N VAL A 156 -6.08 -14.73 18.43
CA VAL A 156 -4.74 -14.80 17.83
C VAL A 156 -4.11 -16.17 18.03
N ARG A 157 -3.75 -16.83 16.92
CA ARG A 157 -2.84 -17.98 16.92
C ARG A 157 -1.42 -17.53 16.60
N TYR A 158 -0.50 -17.88 17.49
CA TYR A 158 0.94 -17.66 17.27
C TYR A 158 1.55 -18.79 16.44
N ALA A 159 2.42 -18.42 15.51
CA ALA A 159 3.31 -19.35 14.83
C ALA A 159 4.52 -19.67 15.71
N ASN A 160 4.90 -20.94 15.79
CA ASN A 160 6.09 -21.38 16.51
C ASN A 160 7.24 -21.58 15.51
N SER A 161 8.33 -20.83 15.64
CA SER A 161 9.43 -20.90 14.67
C SER A 161 10.80 -20.66 15.29
N ALA A 162 11.83 -21.18 14.63
CA ALA A 162 13.22 -20.95 15.01
C ALA A 162 13.64 -19.51 14.68
N CYS A 163 14.13 -18.79 15.69
CA CYS A 163 14.66 -17.43 15.50
C CYS A 163 16.06 -17.44 14.88
N VAL A 164 16.43 -16.33 14.22
CA VAL A 164 17.77 -16.10 13.65
C VAL A 164 18.32 -14.75 14.09
N SER A 165 19.59 -14.69 14.49
CA SER A 165 20.27 -13.46 14.89
C SER A 165 20.82 -12.67 13.71
N GLY A 166 20.81 -11.34 13.83
CA GLY A 166 21.56 -10.43 12.94
C GLY A 166 21.03 -10.33 11.51
N CYS A 167 19.85 -10.90 11.22
CA CYS A 167 19.28 -10.83 9.88
C CYS A 167 18.00 -10.00 9.82
N VAL A 168 18.18 -8.69 9.62
CA VAL A 168 17.09 -7.70 9.56
C VAL A 168 16.14 -7.92 8.38
N LEU A 169 16.59 -8.56 7.30
CA LEU A 169 15.82 -8.80 6.08
C LEU A 169 15.51 -10.29 5.85
N CYS A 170 15.83 -11.16 6.81
CA CYS A 170 15.50 -12.57 6.64
C CYS A 170 14.03 -12.81 6.93
N ASP A 171 13.52 -13.85 6.28
CA ASP A 171 12.15 -14.28 6.46
C ASP A 171 11.84 -14.86 7.85
N PRO A 172 12.72 -15.56 8.60
CA PRO A 172 12.42 -16.02 9.96
C PRO A 172 12.40 -14.89 11.01
N PRO A 173 11.76 -15.10 12.17
CA PRO A 173 11.76 -14.10 13.24
C PRO A 173 13.15 -13.86 13.82
N ASN A 174 13.43 -12.62 14.23
CA ASN A 174 14.70 -12.29 14.88
C ASN A 174 14.77 -12.86 16.30
N CYS A 175 15.95 -13.34 16.68
CA CYS A 175 16.28 -13.62 18.08
C CYS A 175 16.39 -12.31 18.87
N ILE A 176 15.93 -12.30 20.13
CA ILE A 176 15.99 -11.13 21.02
C ILE A 176 16.92 -11.38 22.21
N GLY A 177 17.66 -10.35 22.62
CA GLY A 177 18.57 -10.43 23.77
C GLY A 177 19.68 -11.47 23.56
N GLU A 178 19.71 -12.49 24.42
CA GLU A 178 20.70 -13.57 24.40
C GLU A 178 20.11 -14.90 23.88
N GLU A 179 18.95 -14.87 23.21
CA GLU A 179 18.40 -16.05 22.51
C GLU A 179 19.43 -16.58 21.50
N ALA A 180 19.69 -17.89 21.53
CA ALA A 180 20.57 -18.53 20.55
C ALA A 180 19.83 -18.75 19.23
N ASP A 181 20.55 -18.68 18.10
CA ASP A 181 20.00 -19.07 16.79
C ASP A 181 19.37 -20.46 16.84
N GLY A 182 18.20 -20.60 16.22
CA GLY A 182 17.43 -21.84 16.25
C GLY A 182 16.48 -21.98 17.44
N THR A 183 16.49 -21.05 18.40
CA THR A 183 15.54 -21.08 19.53
C THR A 183 14.11 -20.96 19.00
N LEU A 184 13.24 -21.89 19.41
CA LEU A 184 11.82 -21.83 19.06
C LEU A 184 11.14 -20.70 19.81
N VAL A 185 10.40 -19.88 19.07
CA VAL A 185 9.73 -18.69 19.58
C VAL A 185 8.33 -18.58 19.01
N ASP A 186 7.41 -18.09 19.83
CA ASP A 186 6.05 -17.80 19.43
C ASP A 186 5.97 -16.38 18.86
N VAL A 187 5.48 -16.26 17.63
CA VAL A 187 5.37 -15.01 16.89
C VAL A 187 4.05 -14.89 16.17
N PHE A 188 3.52 -13.66 16.09
CA PHE A 188 2.42 -13.32 15.22
C PHE A 188 2.96 -12.56 13.99
N PRO A 189 2.73 -13.06 12.77
CA PRO A 189 3.20 -12.40 11.56
C PRO A 189 2.26 -11.25 11.16
N LEU A 190 2.87 -10.12 10.83
CA LEU A 190 2.20 -8.95 10.25
C LEU A 190 2.93 -8.59 8.95
N TYR A 191 2.18 -8.45 7.87
CA TYR A 191 2.68 -7.82 6.66
C TYR A 191 2.27 -6.34 6.65
N ASN A 192 3.23 -5.46 6.43
CA ASN A 192 2.96 -4.05 6.17
C ASN A 192 3.90 -3.59 5.03
N GLU A 193 4.72 -2.56 5.24
CA GLU A 193 5.85 -2.19 4.36
C GLU A 193 7.01 -3.22 4.36
N GLY A 194 6.75 -4.42 4.86
CA GLY A 194 7.68 -5.52 5.05
C GLY A 194 7.10 -6.59 5.97
N LYS A 195 7.84 -7.70 6.12
CA LYS A 195 7.48 -8.77 7.05
C LYS A 195 7.89 -8.36 8.47
N GLN A 196 6.96 -8.44 9.41
CA GLN A 196 7.18 -8.17 10.81
C GLN A 196 6.67 -9.34 11.66
N TYR A 197 7.30 -9.52 12.82
CA TYR A 197 6.97 -10.59 13.77
C TYR A 197 6.82 -9.99 15.17
N PHE A 198 5.68 -10.26 15.79
CA PHE A 198 5.35 -9.76 17.12
C PHE A 198 5.34 -10.90 18.13
N ARG A 199 6.04 -10.75 19.25
CA ARG A 199 5.94 -11.69 20.37
C ARG A 199 4.62 -11.46 21.12
N PRO A 200 4.11 -12.44 21.88
CA PRO A 200 2.87 -12.27 22.66
C PRO A 200 2.84 -11.05 23.59
N ARG A 201 4.00 -10.64 24.12
CA ARG A 201 4.10 -9.46 24.99
C ARG A 201 3.98 -8.12 24.24
N ASP A 202 4.20 -8.12 22.92
CA ASP A 202 4.30 -6.94 22.07
C ASP A 202 3.05 -6.76 21.18
N ILE A 203 2.12 -7.73 21.20
CA ILE A 203 0.97 -7.79 20.28
C ILE A 203 -0.16 -6.79 20.58
N GLN A 204 -0.30 -6.36 21.85
CA GLN A 204 -1.44 -5.53 22.27
C GLN A 204 -1.52 -4.22 21.45
N GLY A 205 -0.37 -3.58 21.23
CA GLY A 205 -0.31 -2.34 20.44
C GLY A 205 -0.69 -2.50 18.97
N ILE A 206 -0.73 -3.74 18.45
CA ILE A 206 -1.03 -4.02 17.04
C ILE A 206 -2.52 -4.16 16.78
N PHE A 207 -3.34 -4.53 17.78
CA PHE A 207 -4.78 -4.70 17.62
C PHE A 207 -5.62 -3.51 18.10
N GLY A 208 -4.97 -2.45 18.57
CA GLY A 208 -5.61 -1.23 19.11
C GLY A 208 -6.24 -0.28 18.06
N PHE A 209 -6.37 -0.71 16.80
CA PHE A 209 -6.91 0.11 15.72
C PHE A 209 -8.41 -0.03 15.53
N ALA A 210 -9.02 0.96 14.89
CA ALA A 210 -10.41 0.89 14.43
C ALA A 210 -10.47 0.51 12.94
N VAL A 211 -11.45 -0.31 12.59
CA VAL A 211 -11.87 -0.52 11.19
C VAL A 211 -13.10 0.34 10.92
N ARG A 212 -13.27 0.75 9.66
CA ARG A 212 -14.45 1.50 9.22
C ARG A 212 -15.60 0.56 8.87
N GLY A 213 -15.32 -0.48 8.08
CA GLY A 213 -16.31 -1.48 7.71
C GLY A 213 -15.73 -2.73 7.06
N LEU A 214 -16.61 -3.68 6.77
CA LEU A 214 -16.29 -4.93 6.08
C LEU A 214 -16.37 -4.72 4.57
N LEU A 215 -15.30 -5.02 3.84
CA LEU A 215 -15.25 -4.87 2.38
C LEU A 215 -15.52 -6.19 1.65
N ALA A 216 -14.88 -7.27 2.10
CA ALA A 216 -14.96 -8.57 1.42
C ALA A 216 -14.56 -9.73 2.34
N VAL A 217 -14.96 -10.93 1.96
CA VAL A 217 -14.49 -12.20 2.55
C VAL A 217 -14.25 -13.20 1.44
N TYR A 218 -13.09 -13.83 1.45
CA TYR A 218 -12.69 -14.78 0.42
C TYR A 218 -12.01 -16.01 0.99
N LYS A 219 -12.00 -17.09 0.22
CA LYS A 219 -11.20 -18.29 0.49
C LYS A 219 -9.80 -18.12 -0.09
N VAL A 220 -8.78 -18.35 0.72
CA VAL A 220 -7.37 -18.27 0.29
C VAL A 220 -7.06 -19.47 -0.62
N PRO A 221 -6.52 -19.25 -1.83
CA PRO A 221 -6.16 -20.35 -2.74
C PRO A 221 -5.17 -21.33 -2.07
N GLU A 222 -5.36 -22.63 -2.28
CA GLU A 222 -4.54 -23.69 -1.66
C GLU A 222 -3.06 -23.59 -2.09
N GLU A 223 -2.81 -23.11 -3.31
CA GLU A 223 -1.49 -22.88 -3.87
C GLU A 223 -0.77 -21.63 -3.34
N THR A 224 -1.44 -20.84 -2.49
CA THR A 224 -0.84 -19.65 -1.88
C THR A 224 0.40 -20.06 -1.07
N PHE A 225 1.48 -19.29 -1.21
CA PHE A 225 2.73 -19.54 -0.50
C PHE A 225 2.51 -19.61 1.02
N ARG A 226 2.98 -20.70 1.63
CA ARG A 226 2.85 -21.02 3.06
C ARG A 226 4.21 -21.41 3.63
N LEU A 227 4.54 -20.86 4.79
CA LEU A 227 5.65 -21.31 5.63
C LEU A 227 5.13 -21.45 7.06
N ASP A 228 5.80 -22.25 7.89
CA ASP A 228 5.40 -22.47 9.29
C ASP A 228 5.33 -21.14 10.08
N TYR A 229 6.21 -20.19 9.76
CA TYR A 229 6.23 -18.85 10.35
C TYR A 229 5.48 -17.79 9.53
N TRP A 230 4.94 -18.17 8.37
CA TRP A 230 4.20 -17.29 7.47
C TRP A 230 2.95 -18.01 6.94
N PRO A 231 1.98 -18.33 7.82
CA PRO A 231 0.76 -19.01 7.44
C PRO A 231 -0.04 -18.16 6.45
N ALA A 232 -0.71 -18.81 5.50
CA ALA A 232 -1.56 -18.14 4.53
C ALA A 232 -3.03 -18.08 4.96
N GLY A 233 -3.42 -18.87 5.96
CA GLY A 233 -4.82 -19.04 6.34
C GLY A 233 -5.62 -19.84 5.30
N GLU A 234 -6.88 -20.09 5.65
CA GLU A 234 -7.91 -20.65 4.79
C GLU A 234 -8.86 -19.57 4.27
N TYR A 235 -9.07 -18.50 5.06
CA TYR A 235 -9.93 -17.38 4.71
C TYR A 235 -9.21 -16.05 4.89
N GLY A 236 -9.59 -15.07 4.07
CA GLY A 236 -9.21 -13.68 4.22
C GLY A 236 -10.43 -12.79 4.42
N VAL A 237 -10.44 -12.03 5.51
CA VAL A 237 -11.45 -11.02 5.81
C VAL A 237 -10.84 -9.65 5.59
N VAL A 238 -11.44 -8.86 4.71
CA VAL A 238 -10.93 -7.56 4.31
C VAL A 238 -11.75 -6.47 4.95
N PHE A 239 -11.11 -5.66 5.79
CA PHE A 239 -11.68 -4.46 6.36
C PHE A 239 -11.07 -3.23 5.72
N THR A 240 -11.82 -2.16 5.68
CA THR A 240 -11.33 -0.80 5.40
C THR A 240 -10.94 -0.13 6.71
N SER A 241 -9.95 0.75 6.66
CA SER A 241 -9.61 1.65 7.77
C SER A 241 -9.15 3.00 7.25
N GLU A 242 -9.27 4.01 8.09
CA GLU A 242 -8.74 5.36 7.88
C GLU A 242 -7.78 5.76 9.01
N GLU A 243 -7.33 4.79 9.81
CA GLU A 243 -6.33 5.03 10.83
C GLU A 243 -5.06 5.64 10.21
N GLY A 244 -4.48 6.64 10.86
CA GLY A 244 -3.36 7.40 10.30
C GLY A 244 -3.76 8.46 9.27
N GLY A 245 -5.06 8.65 8.99
CA GLY A 245 -5.58 9.74 8.16
C GLY A 245 -5.57 9.47 6.65
N ALA A 246 -5.26 8.24 6.23
CA ALA A 246 -5.35 7.81 4.84
C ALA A 246 -6.14 6.49 4.74
N PRO A 247 -7.00 6.34 3.71
CA PRO A 247 -7.76 5.11 3.51
C PRO A 247 -6.82 3.97 3.11
N HIS A 248 -7.01 2.82 3.76
CA HIS A 248 -6.27 1.60 3.50
C HIS A 248 -7.12 0.37 3.84
N ILE A 249 -6.62 -0.83 3.54
CA ILE A 249 -7.27 -2.08 3.92
C ILE A 249 -6.44 -2.88 4.89
N ILE A 250 -7.15 -3.66 5.69
CA ILE A 250 -6.61 -4.60 6.67
C ILE A 250 -7.15 -5.98 6.29
N ILE A 251 -6.26 -6.88 5.92
CA ILE A 251 -6.59 -8.25 5.54
C ILE A 251 -6.25 -9.14 6.72
N VAL A 252 -7.26 -9.75 7.33
CA VAL A 252 -7.12 -10.68 8.45
C VAL A 252 -7.22 -12.10 7.91
N LEU A 253 -6.18 -12.89 8.07
CA LEU A 253 -6.14 -14.28 7.59
C LEU A 253 -6.47 -15.22 8.74
N ILE A 254 -7.39 -16.15 8.47
CA ILE A 254 -8.03 -17.02 9.44
C ILE A 254 -7.80 -18.47 9.05
N GLU A 255 -7.51 -19.34 10.02
CA GLU A 255 -7.43 -20.80 9.88
C GLU A 255 -7.98 -21.43 11.17
N ASP A 256 -8.91 -22.38 11.06
CA ASP A 256 -9.61 -23.01 12.19
C ASP A 256 -10.28 -22.00 13.16
N GLY A 257 -10.76 -20.87 12.64
CA GLY A 257 -11.38 -19.80 13.45
C GLY A 257 -10.41 -18.90 14.21
N GLU A 258 -9.10 -19.08 14.05
CA GLU A 258 -8.07 -18.26 14.68
C GLU A 258 -7.40 -17.34 13.66
N ILE A 259 -7.05 -16.13 14.09
CA ILE A 259 -6.27 -15.17 13.30
C ILE A 259 -4.82 -15.64 13.30
N VAL A 260 -4.32 -16.01 12.12
CA VAL A 260 -2.95 -16.52 11.94
C VAL A 260 -1.99 -15.50 11.37
N ARG A 261 -2.51 -14.47 10.70
CA ARG A 261 -1.73 -13.39 10.09
C ARG A 261 -2.60 -12.17 9.83
N MET A 262 -1.98 -11.01 9.79
CA MET A 262 -2.61 -9.79 9.31
C MET A 262 -1.75 -9.11 8.25
N ASP A 263 -2.36 -8.56 7.20
CA ASP A 263 -1.70 -7.76 6.19
C ASP A 263 -2.32 -6.35 6.17
N LEU A 264 -1.50 -5.32 6.27
CA LEU A 264 -1.87 -3.91 6.09
C LEU A 264 -1.47 -3.50 4.67
N ASP A 265 -2.44 -3.03 3.88
CA ASP A 265 -2.21 -2.63 2.49
C ASP A 265 -2.75 -1.22 2.25
N TYR A 266 -1.84 -0.30 1.93
CA TYR A 266 -2.14 1.10 1.66
C TYR A 266 -2.47 1.39 0.18
N THR A 267 -2.64 0.34 -0.64
CA THR A 267 -3.06 0.49 -2.04
C THR A 267 -4.53 0.86 -2.12
N TRP A 268 -4.83 2.00 -2.75
CA TRP A 268 -6.20 2.48 -2.94
C TRP A 268 -6.45 2.90 -4.40
N PRO A 269 -7.60 2.54 -5.01
CA PRO A 269 -8.69 1.71 -4.49
C PRO A 269 -8.31 0.21 -4.30
N PRO A 270 -8.95 -0.50 -3.36
CA PRO A 270 -8.49 -1.82 -2.93
C PRO A 270 -8.89 -2.98 -3.86
N PHE A 271 -9.74 -2.73 -4.87
CA PHE A 271 -10.41 -3.79 -5.63
C PHE A 271 -9.46 -4.67 -6.45
N ALA A 272 -8.40 -4.09 -7.01
CA ALA A 272 -7.41 -4.86 -7.75
C ALA A 272 -6.67 -5.80 -6.79
N THR A 273 -6.15 -5.26 -5.68
CA THR A 273 -5.50 -6.03 -4.63
C THR A 273 -6.37 -7.18 -4.14
N VAL A 274 -7.62 -6.92 -3.76
CA VAL A 274 -8.51 -7.95 -3.21
C VAL A 274 -8.82 -9.03 -4.25
N ARG A 275 -9.04 -8.66 -5.52
CA ARG A 275 -9.28 -9.63 -6.61
C ARG A 275 -8.04 -10.46 -6.93
N ASP A 276 -6.84 -9.91 -6.79
CA ASP A 276 -5.60 -10.64 -7.05
C ASP A 276 -5.30 -11.66 -5.94
N ARG A 277 -5.94 -11.53 -4.75
CA ARG A 277 -5.79 -12.49 -3.65
C ARG A 277 -6.66 -13.74 -3.81
N SER A 278 -7.82 -13.65 -4.44
CA SER A 278 -8.71 -14.80 -4.62
C SER A 278 -9.76 -14.57 -5.71
N ASN A 279 -10.23 -15.67 -6.30
CA ASN A 279 -11.39 -15.74 -7.18
C ASN A 279 -12.62 -16.38 -6.51
N GLU A 280 -12.52 -16.84 -5.26
CA GLU A 280 -13.59 -17.52 -4.51
C GLU A 280 -14.00 -16.65 -3.31
N PHE A 281 -15.10 -15.91 -3.47
CA PHE A 281 -15.61 -14.98 -2.45
C PHE A 281 -16.82 -15.55 -1.72
N LEU A 282 -16.82 -15.44 -0.39
CA LEU A 282 -18.01 -15.60 0.44
C LEU A 282 -18.81 -14.29 0.45
N LEU A 283 -18.11 -13.15 0.49
CA LEU A 283 -18.66 -11.81 0.35
C LEU A 283 -17.81 -11.05 -0.67
N THR A 284 -18.39 -10.77 -1.84
CA THR A 284 -17.72 -10.09 -2.97
C THR A 284 -17.53 -8.59 -2.68
N PRO A 285 -16.41 -7.95 -3.08
CA PRO A 285 -16.26 -6.51 -2.90
C PRO A 285 -17.42 -5.72 -3.54
N ILE A 286 -18.03 -4.81 -2.78
CA ILE A 286 -19.08 -3.90 -3.28
C ILE A 286 -18.41 -2.83 -4.16
N ARG A 287 -18.91 -2.64 -5.38
CA ARG A 287 -18.42 -1.62 -6.33
C ARG A 287 -19.35 -0.43 -6.41
#